data_AF-A0A397V750-F1
#
_entry.id   AF-A0A397V750-F1
#
_cell.length_a   1.000
_cell.length_b   1.000
_cell.length_c   1.000
_cell.angle_alpha   90.00
_cell.angle_beta   90.00
_cell.angle_gamma   90.00
#
_symmetry.space_group_name_H-M   'P 1'
#
loop_
_entity.id
_entity.type
_entity.pdbx_description
1 polymer ?
#
loop_
_entity_poly.entity_id
_entity_poly.type
_entity_poly.pdbx_seq_one_letter_code
_entity_poly.pdbx_strand_id
1 'polypeptide(L)'
;MPTDTIKTYLVTDVLIKIFKILDTHDLLSALLVNREWCQVAVPMYWRAPFSYKKKRSILALKIYNLFIDQKNNPNYSSQTTIQNLPTLYDYPLFLKELNYTNLLELDKEIINIDAIFKMLTSRGVHLNTFIMDNSGTNKERIYGLWTKSCYAPIFSSLVHAEIHAPFPKNCVIKALADNCTKLSYLDINLYDNCIVRVEELLNYLNELFSVQKRLSNIRTFIYNN
;
A
#
# COMPACT_ATOMS: atom_id res chain seq x y z
N MET A 1 20.15 24.25 -43.97
CA MET A 1 19.24 24.67 -42.89
C MET A 1 18.78 23.42 -42.16
N PRO A 2 18.97 23.30 -40.85
CA PRO A 2 18.46 22.15 -40.10
C PRO A 2 16.94 22.29 -40.04
N THR A 3 16.24 21.26 -40.50
CA THR A 3 14.81 21.08 -40.25
C THR A 3 14.60 20.86 -38.76
N ASP A 4 14.12 21.90 -38.08
CA ASP A 4 13.55 21.76 -36.74
C ASP A 4 12.41 20.75 -36.82
N THR A 5 12.75 19.52 -36.45
CA THR A 5 11.78 18.45 -36.29
C THR A 5 11.02 18.80 -35.03
N ILE A 6 9.88 19.48 -35.17
CA ILE A 6 8.97 19.73 -34.05
C ILE A 6 8.44 18.37 -33.63
N LYS A 7 9.19 17.73 -32.74
CA LYS A 7 8.78 16.51 -32.07
C LYS A 7 7.73 16.97 -31.07
N THR A 8 6.46 16.83 -31.45
CA THR A 8 5.30 17.12 -30.60
C THR A 8 5.28 16.11 -29.46
N TYR A 9 6.12 16.35 -28.46
CA TYR A 9 6.06 15.66 -27.20
C TYR A 9 4.75 16.07 -26.53
N LEU A 10 3.90 15.09 -26.20
CA LEU A 10 2.78 15.36 -25.32
C LEU A 10 3.38 15.80 -23.98
N VAL A 11 3.06 17.00 -23.51
CA VAL A 11 3.57 17.51 -22.23
C VAL A 11 3.25 16.48 -21.15
N THR A 12 4.25 16.13 -20.33
CA THR A 12 4.15 15.09 -19.29
C THR A 12 2.89 15.22 -18.42
N ASP A 13 2.46 16.46 -18.14
CA ASP A 13 1.23 16.75 -17.39
C ASP A 13 -0.05 16.22 -18.05
N VAL A 14 -0.10 16.25 -19.37
CA VAL A 14 -1.23 15.71 -20.15
C VAL A 14 -1.23 14.19 -20.08
N LEU A 15 -0.06 13.54 -20.24
CA LEU A 15 0.07 12.09 -20.06
C LEU A 15 -0.36 11.67 -18.65
N ILE A 16 0.03 12.42 -17.62
CA ILE A 16 -0.39 12.15 -16.24
C ILE A 16 -1.92 12.20 -16.10
N LYS A 17 -2.57 13.20 -16.70
CA LYS A 17 -4.04 13.30 -16.64
C LYS A 17 -4.73 12.16 -17.37
N ILE A 18 -4.23 11.77 -18.54
CA ILE A 18 -4.76 10.64 -19.31
C ILE A 18 -4.54 9.33 -18.55
N PHE A 19 -3.33 9.07 -18.05
CA PHE A 19 -3.04 7.78 -17.42
C PHE A 19 -3.75 7.58 -16.08
N LYS A 20 -4.18 8.67 -15.41
CA LYS A 20 -5.02 8.59 -14.21
C LYS A 20 -6.41 7.97 -14.45
N ILE A 21 -6.93 8.01 -15.68
CA ILE A 21 -8.23 7.40 -16.01
C ILE A 21 -8.10 6.00 -16.60
N LEU A 22 -6.88 5.55 -16.88
CA LEU A 22 -6.62 4.24 -17.46
C LEU A 22 -6.72 3.13 -16.43
N ASP A 23 -7.22 1.98 -16.85
CA ASP A 23 -7.18 0.79 -16.03
C ASP A 23 -5.77 0.16 -16.00
N THR A 24 -5.63 -0.94 -15.26
CA THR A 24 -4.35 -1.66 -15.16
C THR A 24 -3.85 -2.22 -16.51
N HIS A 25 -4.75 -2.66 -17.38
CA HIS A 25 -4.40 -3.25 -18.67
C HIS A 25 -3.96 -2.18 -19.67
N ASP A 26 -4.63 -1.05 -19.67
CA ASP A 26 -4.29 0.11 -20.46
C ASP A 26 -2.95 0.71 -20.02
N LEU A 27 -2.71 0.81 -18.71
CA LEU A 27 -1.40 1.22 -18.16
C LEU A 27 -0.29 0.26 -18.58
N LEU A 28 -0.55 -1.05 -18.59
CA LEU A 28 0.43 -2.04 -19.08
C LEU A 28 0.74 -1.82 -20.56
N SER A 29 -0.26 -1.51 -21.37
CA SER A 29 -0.08 -1.19 -22.79
C SER A 29 0.72 0.10 -22.98
N ALA A 30 0.46 1.13 -22.15
CA ALA A 30 1.18 2.40 -22.17
C ALA A 30 2.69 2.24 -21.88
N LEU A 31 3.09 1.25 -21.07
CA LEU A 31 4.50 0.95 -20.81
C LEU A 31 5.28 0.55 -22.06
N LEU A 32 4.59 0.02 -23.08
CA LEU A 32 5.20 -0.53 -24.29
C LEU A 32 5.25 0.46 -25.45
N VAL A 33 4.63 1.64 -25.32
CA VAL A 33 4.50 2.61 -26.42
C VAL A 33 5.84 3.25 -26.76
N ASN A 34 6.46 3.93 -25.81
CA ASN A 34 7.79 4.53 -25.94
C ASN A 34 8.37 4.85 -24.55
N ARG A 35 9.62 5.35 -24.53
CA ARG A 35 10.34 5.66 -23.28
C ARG A 35 9.63 6.69 -22.40
N GLU A 36 9.02 7.72 -22.99
CA GLU A 36 8.38 8.81 -22.25
C GLU A 36 7.07 8.35 -21.61
N TRP A 37 6.27 7.60 -22.35
CA TRP A 37 5.05 6.98 -21.83
C TRP A 37 5.39 5.98 -20.73
N CYS A 38 6.43 5.17 -20.94
CA CYS A 38 6.92 4.24 -19.92
C CYS A 38 7.29 4.97 -18.61
N GLN A 39 8.02 6.09 -18.68
CA GLN A 39 8.40 6.87 -17.50
C GLN A 39 7.20 7.38 -16.69
N VAL A 40 6.09 7.75 -17.36
CA VAL A 40 4.86 8.21 -16.68
C VAL A 40 3.99 7.04 -16.22
N ALA A 41 3.91 5.96 -17.01
CA ALA A 41 3.07 4.81 -16.72
C ALA A 41 3.63 3.94 -15.58
N VAL A 42 4.96 3.83 -15.42
CA VAL A 42 5.56 2.99 -14.37
C VAL A 42 5.08 3.38 -12.96
N PRO A 43 5.18 4.64 -12.50
CA PRO A 43 4.69 5.01 -11.18
C PRO A 43 3.19 4.73 -10.98
N MET A 44 2.38 4.89 -12.02
CA MET A 44 0.94 4.65 -11.95
C MET A 44 0.61 3.16 -11.90
N TYR A 45 1.26 2.37 -12.75
CA TYR A 45 1.15 0.92 -12.75
C TYR A 45 1.69 0.32 -11.45
N TRP A 46 2.65 0.93 -10.77
CA TRP A 46 3.19 0.42 -9.50
C TRP A 46 2.54 1.04 -8.26
N ARG A 47 1.49 1.85 -8.44
CA ARG A 47 0.76 2.50 -7.34
C ARG A 47 0.05 1.53 -6.39
N ALA A 48 -0.51 0.45 -6.93
CA ALA A 48 -1.35 -0.51 -6.21
C ALA A 48 -1.08 -1.97 -6.62
N PRO A 49 0.16 -2.49 -6.50
CA PRO A 49 0.56 -3.77 -7.08
C PRO A 49 -0.17 -4.98 -6.47
N PHE A 50 -0.73 -4.84 -5.27
CA PHE A 50 -1.41 -5.91 -4.52
C PHE A 50 -2.95 -5.85 -4.61
N SER A 51 -3.53 -5.00 -5.46
CA SER A 51 -4.99 -4.78 -5.46
C SER A 51 -5.79 -5.62 -6.48
N TYR A 52 -5.16 -6.19 -7.50
CA TYR A 52 -5.88 -6.75 -8.67
C TYR A 52 -5.76 -8.26 -8.82
N LYS A 53 -4.64 -8.72 -9.39
CA LYS A 53 -4.44 -10.11 -9.85
C LYS A 53 -3.34 -10.76 -9.03
N LYS A 54 -3.56 -12.01 -8.62
CA LYS A 54 -2.56 -12.83 -7.92
C LYS A 54 -1.22 -12.86 -8.66
N LYS A 55 -1.23 -12.98 -10.00
CA LYS A 55 0.00 -12.97 -10.83
C LYS A 55 0.82 -11.67 -10.69
N ARG A 56 0.16 -10.50 -10.73
CA ARG A 56 0.83 -9.20 -10.59
C ARG A 56 1.38 -9.02 -9.18
N SER A 57 0.60 -9.41 -8.18
CA SER A 57 0.98 -9.34 -6.78
C SER A 57 2.20 -10.24 -6.48
N ILE A 58 2.25 -11.44 -7.05
CA ILE A 58 3.42 -12.34 -6.97
C ILE A 58 4.65 -11.70 -7.65
N LEU A 59 4.49 -11.10 -8.83
CA LEU A 59 5.59 -10.40 -9.50
C LEU A 59 6.13 -9.25 -8.65
N ALA A 60 5.24 -8.45 -8.06
CA ALA A 60 5.60 -7.36 -7.16
C ALA A 60 6.35 -7.85 -5.93
N LEU A 61 5.87 -8.93 -5.30
CA LEU A 61 6.54 -9.57 -4.17
C LEU A 61 7.96 -10.03 -4.54
N LYS A 62 8.13 -10.69 -5.70
CA LYS A 62 9.46 -11.10 -6.18
C LYS A 62 10.40 -9.90 -6.32
N ILE A 63 9.91 -8.80 -6.90
CA ILE A 63 10.69 -7.57 -7.04
C ILE A 63 11.03 -6.96 -5.67
N TYR A 64 10.09 -6.94 -4.73
CA TYR A 64 10.35 -6.43 -3.38
C TYR A 64 11.39 -7.28 -2.64
N ASN A 65 11.34 -8.60 -2.80
CA ASN A 65 12.34 -9.49 -2.22
C ASN A 65 13.75 -9.22 -2.77
N LEU A 66 13.89 -8.90 -4.07
CA LEU A 66 15.19 -8.48 -4.62
C LEU A 66 15.75 -7.26 -3.88
N PHE A 67 14.91 -6.26 -3.58
CA PHE A 67 15.34 -5.08 -2.82
C PHE A 67 15.67 -5.37 -1.35
N ILE A 68 14.98 -6.34 -0.74
CA ILE A 68 15.24 -6.79 0.63
C ILE A 68 16.56 -7.55 0.69
N ASP A 69 16.78 -8.48 -0.24
CA ASP A 69 17.98 -9.33 -0.29
C ASP A 69 19.25 -8.51 -0.59
N GLN A 70 19.16 -7.55 -1.53
CA GLN A 70 20.25 -6.61 -1.81
C GLN A 70 20.68 -5.81 -0.57
N LYS A 71 19.72 -5.42 0.29
CA LYS A 71 20.01 -4.69 1.52
C LYS A 71 20.64 -5.58 2.59
N ASN A 72 20.20 -6.82 2.69
CA ASN A 72 20.65 -7.75 3.73
C ASN A 72 21.98 -8.43 3.41
N ASN A 73 22.38 -8.48 2.13
CA ASN A 73 23.59 -9.15 1.71
C ASN A 73 24.33 -8.34 0.63
N PRO A 74 25.17 -7.36 1.01
CA PRO A 74 25.89 -6.51 0.06
C PRO A 74 26.85 -7.31 -0.85
N ASN A 75 27.25 -8.52 -0.43
CA ASN A 75 28.09 -9.45 -1.21
C ASN A 75 27.29 -10.26 -2.26
N TYR A 76 25.95 -10.22 -2.25
CA TYR A 76 25.08 -10.85 -3.25
C TYR A 76 25.27 -10.28 -4.66
N SER A 77 25.93 -9.12 -4.73
CA SER A 77 26.39 -8.48 -5.97
C SER A 77 27.38 -9.31 -6.80
N SER A 78 27.95 -10.40 -6.28
CA SER A 78 29.06 -11.13 -6.93
C SER A 78 28.73 -12.50 -7.51
N GLN A 79 27.56 -13.10 -7.25
CA GLN A 79 27.27 -14.48 -7.66
C GLN A 79 25.81 -14.69 -8.10
N THR A 80 25.45 -14.18 -9.28
CA THR A 80 24.55 -14.83 -10.27
C THR A 80 24.24 -13.84 -11.41
N THR A 81 24.64 -14.22 -12.61
CA THR A 81 24.68 -13.41 -13.84
C THR A 81 23.32 -12.93 -14.39
N ILE A 82 22.20 -13.19 -13.71
CA ILE A 82 20.85 -12.78 -14.15
C ILE A 82 20.14 -11.89 -13.11
N GLN A 83 20.60 -11.85 -11.85
CA GLN A 83 19.91 -11.17 -10.74
C GLN A 83 20.42 -9.76 -10.41
N ASN A 84 21.45 -9.30 -11.13
CA ASN A 84 22.10 -8.00 -10.90
C ASN A 84 21.73 -6.93 -11.93
N LEU A 85 20.60 -7.04 -12.64
CA LEU A 85 20.16 -5.89 -13.42
C LEU A 85 19.75 -4.79 -12.42
N PRO A 86 20.37 -3.59 -12.44
CA PRO A 86 19.85 -2.47 -11.68
C PRO A 86 18.41 -2.29 -12.13
N THR A 87 17.47 -2.45 -11.19
CA THR A 87 16.06 -2.21 -11.50
C THR A 87 15.97 -0.78 -12.02
N LEU A 88 15.43 -0.62 -13.23
CA LEU A 88 15.34 0.69 -13.89
C LEU A 88 14.67 1.74 -13.01
N TYR A 89 13.81 1.30 -12.08
CA TYR A 89 13.15 2.12 -11.09
C TYR A 89 13.17 1.44 -9.71
N ASP A 90 13.15 2.25 -8.65
CA ASP A 90 12.91 1.78 -7.27
C ASP A 90 11.40 1.58 -7.06
N TYR A 91 10.88 0.47 -7.59
CA TYR A 91 9.44 0.17 -7.63
C TYR A 91 8.71 0.32 -6.27
N PRO A 92 9.28 -0.08 -5.11
CA PRO A 92 8.66 0.16 -3.81
C PRO A 92 8.26 1.61 -3.52
N LEU A 93 8.98 2.61 -4.04
CA LEU A 93 8.67 4.02 -3.83
C LEU A 93 7.32 4.45 -4.42
N PHE A 94 6.84 3.73 -5.43
CA PHE A 94 5.60 4.06 -6.11
C PHE A 94 4.35 3.57 -5.38
N LEU A 95 4.50 2.72 -4.37
CA LEU A 95 3.37 2.20 -3.60
C LEU A 95 2.61 3.35 -2.92
N LYS A 96 1.34 3.50 -3.26
CA LYS A 96 0.40 4.42 -2.59
C LYS A 96 -0.84 3.72 -2.05
N GLU A 97 -1.14 2.52 -2.53
CA GLU A 97 -2.35 1.80 -2.17
C GLU A 97 -1.98 0.37 -1.83
N LEU A 98 -2.32 -0.04 -0.60
CA LEU A 98 -2.02 -1.36 -0.10
C LEU A 98 -3.32 -2.07 0.26
N ASN A 99 -3.68 -3.07 -0.55
CA ASN A 99 -4.58 -4.12 -0.10
C ASN A 99 -3.76 -5.13 0.70
N TYR A 100 -3.84 -5.02 2.01
CA TYR A 100 -3.06 -5.80 2.95
C TYR A 100 -3.52 -7.25 2.99
N THR A 101 -4.83 -7.49 2.90
CA THR A 101 -5.40 -8.85 2.84
C THR A 101 -4.86 -9.63 1.66
N ASN A 102 -4.89 -9.03 0.46
CA ASN A 102 -4.33 -9.65 -0.73
C ASN A 102 -2.84 -9.97 -0.57
N LEU A 103 -2.06 -9.07 0.02
CA LEU A 103 -0.63 -9.31 0.30
C LEU A 103 -0.44 -10.52 1.24
N LEU A 104 -1.26 -10.63 2.29
CA LEU A 104 -1.21 -11.74 3.25
C LEU A 104 -1.64 -13.09 2.66
N GLU A 105 -2.43 -13.08 1.59
CA GLU A 105 -2.93 -14.26 0.90
C GLU A 105 -1.98 -14.81 -0.18
N LEU A 106 -0.95 -14.07 -0.59
CA LEU A 106 -0.08 -14.50 -1.71
C LEU A 106 0.72 -15.77 -1.40
N ASP A 107 1.25 -15.91 -0.19
CA ASP A 107 1.87 -17.12 0.32
C ASP A 107 2.11 -17.00 1.83
N LYS A 108 1.56 -17.95 2.60
CA LYS A 108 1.43 -17.85 4.05
C LYS A 108 2.74 -18.14 4.80
N GLU A 109 3.70 -18.80 4.16
CA GLU A 109 4.95 -19.26 4.80
C GLU A 109 6.18 -18.45 4.36
N ILE A 110 6.12 -17.77 3.21
CA ILE A 110 7.29 -17.14 2.58
C ILE A 110 7.32 -15.61 2.79
N ILE A 111 6.19 -14.97 3.07
CA ILE A 111 6.12 -13.51 3.07
C ILE A 111 6.60 -12.94 4.40
N ASN A 112 7.78 -12.33 4.37
CA ASN A 112 8.30 -11.54 5.46
C ASN A 112 7.73 -10.10 5.42
N ILE A 113 6.50 -9.93 5.92
CA ILE A 113 5.82 -8.62 5.97
C ILE A 113 6.65 -7.59 6.77
N ASP A 114 7.33 -8.03 7.83
CA ASP A 114 8.15 -7.15 8.66
C ASP A 114 9.33 -6.58 7.84
N ALA A 115 9.97 -7.41 7.01
CA ALA A 115 11.01 -6.95 6.09
C ALA A 115 10.46 -5.98 5.03
N ILE A 116 9.25 -6.24 4.49
CA ILE A 116 8.59 -5.32 3.55
C ILE A 116 8.33 -3.96 4.21
N PHE A 117 7.74 -3.93 5.42
CA PHE A 117 7.47 -2.67 6.10
C PHE A 117 8.75 -1.95 6.52
N LYS A 118 9.79 -2.64 6.96
CA LYS A 118 11.13 -2.04 7.19
C LYS A 118 11.70 -1.42 5.90
N MET A 119 11.59 -2.13 4.79
CA MET A 119 12.04 -1.65 3.49
C MET A 119 11.29 -0.37 3.08
N LEU A 120 9.95 -0.37 3.16
CA LEU A 120 9.11 0.78 2.83
C LEU A 120 9.36 1.98 3.76
N THR A 121 9.49 1.73 5.06
CA THR A 121 9.82 2.76 6.05
C THR A 121 11.16 3.41 5.76
N SER A 122 12.19 2.60 5.47
CA SER A 122 13.53 3.13 5.14
C SER A 122 13.58 3.94 3.84
N ARG A 123 12.56 3.80 2.99
CA ARG A 123 12.38 4.54 1.74
C ARG A 123 11.48 5.77 1.88
N GLY A 124 10.92 6.02 3.06
CA GLY A 124 9.96 7.12 3.26
C GLY A 124 8.68 6.96 2.44
N VAL A 125 8.23 5.71 2.24
CA VAL A 125 6.97 5.45 1.53
C VAL A 125 5.80 5.90 2.39
N HIS A 126 4.86 6.60 1.77
CA HIS A 126 3.59 7.01 2.39
C HIS A 126 2.42 6.48 1.57
N LEU A 127 1.49 5.82 2.24
CA LEU A 127 0.25 5.30 1.65
C LEU A 127 -0.86 6.36 1.70
N ASN A 128 -1.70 6.33 0.67
CA ASN A 128 -2.94 7.08 0.59
C ASN A 128 -4.15 6.18 0.89
N THR A 129 -4.06 4.91 0.50
CA THR A 129 -5.14 3.93 0.62
C THR A 129 -4.64 2.68 1.34
N PHE A 130 -5.38 2.24 2.36
CA PHE A 130 -5.14 1.00 3.06
C PHE A 130 -6.43 0.19 3.17
N ILE A 131 -6.37 -1.07 2.74
CA ILE A 131 -7.52 -1.98 2.74
C ILE A 131 -7.11 -3.25 3.47
N MET A 132 -7.91 -3.66 4.46
CA MET A 132 -7.72 -4.85 5.26
C MET A 132 -9.07 -5.54 5.51
N ASP A 133 -9.40 -6.48 4.64
CA ASP A 133 -10.59 -7.33 4.74
C ASP A 133 -10.39 -8.58 5.60
N ASN A 134 -11.50 -9.16 6.05
CA ASN A 134 -11.52 -10.40 6.83
C ASN A 134 -11.32 -11.60 5.89
N SER A 135 -10.11 -12.17 5.83
CA SER A 135 -9.88 -13.41 5.08
C SER A 135 -10.34 -14.69 5.82
N GLY A 136 -10.94 -14.58 7.01
CA GLY A 136 -11.37 -15.73 7.81
C GLY A 136 -10.22 -16.57 8.37
N THR A 137 -8.99 -16.06 8.34
CA THR A 137 -7.80 -16.78 8.81
C THR A 137 -7.37 -16.33 10.21
N ASN A 138 -7.04 -17.28 11.11
CA ASN A 138 -6.55 -17.03 12.48
C ASN A 138 -5.09 -16.52 12.52
N LYS A 139 -4.79 -15.45 11.77
CA LYS A 139 -3.43 -14.87 11.63
C LYS A 139 -3.26 -13.56 12.38
N GLU A 140 -3.81 -13.47 13.59
CA GLU A 140 -3.91 -12.25 14.40
C GLU A 140 -2.60 -11.47 14.51
N ARG A 141 -1.47 -12.16 14.75
CA ARG A 141 -0.15 -11.53 14.90
C ARG A 141 0.32 -10.79 13.65
N ILE A 142 -0.07 -11.26 12.47
CA ILE A 142 0.37 -10.65 11.21
C ILE A 142 -0.54 -9.46 10.89
N TYR A 143 -1.86 -9.55 11.15
CA TYR A 143 -2.78 -8.44 10.93
C TYR A 143 -2.44 -7.18 11.72
N GLY A 144 -1.99 -7.32 12.97
CA GLY A 144 -1.60 -6.18 13.80
C GLY A 144 -0.19 -5.64 13.53
N LEU A 145 0.59 -6.24 12.62
CA LEU A 145 2.00 -5.89 12.46
C LEU A 145 2.21 -4.44 12.05
N TRP A 146 1.31 -3.89 11.22
CA TRP A 146 1.37 -2.51 10.75
C TRP A 146 1.12 -1.47 11.87
N THR A 147 0.48 -1.86 12.98
CA THR A 147 0.21 -0.94 14.10
C THR A 147 1.44 -0.68 14.97
N LYS A 148 2.59 -1.27 14.66
CA LYS A 148 3.86 -0.96 15.33
C LYS A 148 4.25 0.49 15.05
N SER A 149 4.67 1.22 16.08
CA SER A 149 5.06 2.63 15.98
C SER A 149 6.17 2.90 14.96
N CYS A 150 7.08 1.95 14.73
CA CYS A 150 8.13 2.09 13.71
C CYS A 150 7.58 2.17 12.28
N TYR A 151 6.35 1.70 12.02
CA TYR A 151 5.69 1.74 10.71
C TYR A 151 4.67 2.87 10.57
N ALA A 152 4.39 3.61 11.65
CA ALA A 152 3.50 4.77 11.65
C ALA A 152 3.74 5.76 10.49
N PRO A 153 4.99 6.11 10.11
CA PRO A 153 5.22 7.07 9.02
C PRO A 153 4.58 6.63 7.71
N ILE A 154 4.50 5.33 7.42
CA ILE A 154 3.87 4.79 6.20
C ILE A 154 2.40 5.19 6.11
N PHE A 155 1.68 5.20 7.23
CA PHE A 155 0.24 5.39 7.29
C PHE A 155 -0.16 6.85 7.57
N SER A 156 0.80 7.71 7.88
CA SER A 156 0.56 9.12 8.26
C SER A 156 -0.18 9.98 7.23
N SER A 157 -0.17 9.57 5.96
CA SER A 157 -0.80 10.28 4.84
C SER A 157 -2.05 9.58 4.32
N LEU A 158 -2.60 8.62 5.07
CA LEU A 158 -3.81 7.92 4.67
C LEU A 158 -4.99 8.89 4.50
N VAL A 159 -5.71 8.67 3.42
CA VAL A 159 -6.92 9.38 3.02
C VAL A 159 -8.11 8.42 2.96
N HIS A 160 -7.85 7.16 2.59
CA HIS A 160 -8.83 6.09 2.47
C HIS A 160 -8.40 4.89 3.31
N ALA A 161 -9.27 4.47 4.23
CA ALA A 161 -9.06 3.26 5.01
C ALA A 161 -10.33 2.39 5.01
N GLU A 162 -10.17 1.12 4.64
CA GLU A 162 -11.18 0.07 4.78
C GLU A 162 -10.61 -1.02 5.68
N ILE A 163 -11.23 -1.25 6.83
CA ILE A 163 -10.76 -2.23 7.80
C ILE A 163 -11.94 -3.08 8.29
N HIS A 164 -12.02 -4.29 7.78
CA HIS A 164 -12.99 -5.30 8.18
C HIS A 164 -12.22 -6.43 8.88
N ALA A 165 -11.99 -6.32 10.18
CA ALA A 165 -11.08 -7.21 10.90
C ALA A 165 -11.73 -7.88 12.11
N PRO A 166 -11.52 -9.19 12.32
CA PRO A 166 -12.12 -9.87 13.46
C PRO A 166 -11.37 -9.67 14.80
N PHE A 167 -10.08 -9.27 14.84
CA PHE A 167 -9.24 -9.23 16.07
C PHE A 167 -8.08 -8.20 15.98
N PRO A 168 -7.28 -7.97 17.05
CA PRO A 168 -7.56 -7.15 18.24
C PRO A 168 -7.70 -5.66 17.89
N LYS A 169 -8.91 -5.13 18.11
CA LYS A 169 -9.44 -3.94 17.45
C LYS A 169 -8.90 -2.62 18.01
N ASN A 170 -8.52 -2.63 19.28
CA ASN A 170 -8.13 -1.41 20.00
C ASN A 170 -6.80 -0.85 19.50
N CYS A 171 -5.80 -1.70 19.22
CA CYS A 171 -4.53 -1.22 18.68
C CYS A 171 -4.65 -0.70 17.24
N VAL A 172 -5.60 -1.21 16.46
CA VAL A 172 -5.88 -0.73 15.10
C VAL A 172 -6.50 0.67 15.15
N ILE A 173 -7.58 0.86 15.91
CA ILE A 173 -8.22 2.17 16.02
C ILE A 173 -7.27 3.18 16.66
N LYS A 174 -6.55 2.77 17.71
CA LYS A 174 -5.51 3.60 18.32
C LYS A 174 -4.42 3.98 17.30
N ALA A 175 -3.90 3.04 16.53
CA ALA A 175 -2.90 3.35 15.51
C ALA A 175 -3.44 4.28 14.42
N LEU A 176 -4.71 4.18 14.05
CA LEU A 176 -5.33 5.16 13.17
C LEU A 176 -5.43 6.54 13.85
N ALA A 177 -5.87 6.60 15.11
CA ALA A 177 -6.02 7.85 15.85
C ALA A 177 -4.68 8.57 16.03
N ASP A 178 -3.64 7.83 16.43
CA ASP A 178 -2.29 8.34 16.69
C ASP A 178 -1.61 8.87 15.42
N ASN A 179 -1.86 8.23 14.27
CA ASN A 179 -1.03 8.43 13.07
C ASN A 179 -1.77 9.07 11.89
N CYS A 180 -3.09 8.93 11.79
CA CYS A 180 -3.86 9.36 10.63
C CYS A 180 -4.67 10.62 10.95
N THR A 181 -4.42 11.71 10.24
CA THR A 181 -5.10 13.02 10.46
C THR A 181 -5.86 13.53 9.25
N LYS A 182 -5.79 12.80 8.12
CA LYS A 182 -6.25 13.23 6.79
C LYS A 182 -7.27 12.28 6.16
N LEU A 183 -7.89 11.40 6.96
CA LEU A 183 -8.87 10.45 6.45
C LEU A 183 -10.11 11.22 5.94
N SER A 184 -10.48 10.96 4.69
CA SER A 184 -11.74 11.43 4.09
C SER A 184 -12.74 10.30 3.92
N TYR A 185 -12.25 9.07 3.77
CA TYR A 185 -13.05 7.85 3.69
C TYR A 185 -12.59 6.87 4.76
N LEU A 186 -13.53 6.44 5.58
CA LEU A 186 -13.31 5.47 6.64
C LEU A 186 -14.46 4.46 6.66
N ASP A 187 -14.16 3.22 6.30
CA ASP A 187 -15.07 2.08 6.46
C ASP A 187 -14.45 1.12 7.46
N ILE A 188 -15.09 0.94 8.61
CA ILE A 188 -14.62 0.02 9.63
C ILE A 188 -15.75 -0.90 10.06
N ASN A 189 -15.52 -2.20 9.92
CA ASN A 189 -16.35 -3.24 10.48
C ASN A 189 -15.58 -3.95 11.59
N LEU A 190 -16.08 -3.79 12.81
CA LEU A 190 -15.45 -4.29 14.02
C LEU A 190 -16.40 -5.28 14.68
N TYR A 191 -16.16 -6.58 14.46
CA TYR A 191 -17.00 -7.63 15.00
C TYR A 191 -16.56 -8.04 16.42
N ASP A 192 -17.11 -7.47 17.50
CA ASP A 192 -16.73 -7.79 18.89
C ASP A 192 -17.83 -8.46 19.72
N ASN A 193 -17.50 -9.60 20.33
CA ASN A 193 -18.38 -10.30 21.26
C ASN A 193 -18.05 -9.96 22.73
N CYS A 194 -17.08 -9.07 23.01
CA CYS A 194 -16.58 -8.79 24.36
C CYS A 194 -16.89 -7.35 24.80
N ILE A 195 -17.92 -7.19 25.64
CA ILE A 195 -18.44 -5.90 26.12
C ILE A 195 -17.35 -4.98 26.71
N VAL A 196 -16.42 -5.50 27.52
CA VAL A 196 -15.36 -4.69 28.16
C VAL A 196 -14.43 -4.01 27.14
N ARG A 197 -14.22 -4.63 25.97
CA ARG A 197 -13.39 -4.05 24.90
C ARG A 197 -14.13 -2.98 24.10
N VAL A 198 -15.46 -2.95 24.16
CA VAL A 198 -16.30 -1.99 23.43
C VAL A 198 -16.13 -0.58 24.01
N GLU A 199 -16.02 -0.41 25.33
CA GLU A 199 -15.81 0.93 25.92
C GLU A 199 -14.47 1.54 25.51
N GLU A 200 -13.38 0.75 25.57
CA GLU A 200 -12.06 1.19 25.14
C GLU A 200 -12.04 1.50 23.63
N LEU A 201 -12.74 0.68 22.83
CA LEU A 201 -12.93 0.92 21.40
C LEU A 201 -13.65 2.25 21.13
N LEU A 202 -14.74 2.53 21.85
CA LEU A 202 -15.50 3.77 21.72
C LEU A 202 -14.63 4.99 22.06
N ASN A 203 -13.78 4.88 23.08
CA ASN A 203 -12.83 5.95 23.41
C ASN A 203 -11.84 6.22 22.28
N TYR A 204 -11.22 5.19 21.69
CA TYR A 204 -10.31 5.40 20.56
C TYR A 204 -11.03 5.86 19.30
N LEU A 205 -12.29 5.46 19.08
CA LEU A 205 -13.09 5.98 17.97
C LEU A 205 -13.38 7.47 18.16
N ASN A 206 -13.74 7.89 19.39
CA ASN A 206 -13.91 9.30 19.71
C ASN A 206 -12.61 10.09 19.49
N GLU A 207 -11.48 9.54 19.91
CA GLU A 207 -10.17 10.15 19.66
C GLU A 207 -9.88 10.26 18.16
N LEU A 208 -10.05 9.17 17.41
CA LEU A 208 -9.88 9.15 15.95
C LEU A 208 -10.71 10.23 15.26
N PHE A 209 -11.99 10.34 15.61
CA PHE A 209 -12.88 11.34 15.04
C PHE A 209 -12.50 12.76 15.44
N SER A 210 -12.06 12.97 16.69
CA SER A 210 -11.63 14.29 17.17
C SER A 210 -10.41 14.83 16.42
N VAL A 211 -9.54 13.93 15.96
CA VAL A 211 -8.31 14.26 15.23
C VAL A 211 -8.57 14.52 13.73
N GLN A 212 -9.68 14.04 13.16
CA GLN A 212 -9.99 14.24 11.74
C GLN A 212 -10.57 15.63 11.46
N LYS A 213 -9.96 16.35 10.51
CA LYS A 213 -10.46 17.67 10.06
C LYS A 213 -11.35 17.63 8.82
N ARG A 214 -11.38 16.50 8.10
CA ARG A 214 -11.96 16.40 6.73
C ARG A 214 -12.74 15.10 6.49
N LEU A 215 -13.20 14.46 7.55
CA LEU A 215 -13.89 13.17 7.44
C LEU A 215 -15.28 13.39 6.80
N SER A 216 -15.45 12.90 5.56
CA SER A 216 -16.67 13.13 4.78
C SER A 216 -17.52 11.87 4.63
N ASN A 217 -16.90 10.70 4.58
CA ASN A 217 -17.58 9.42 4.39
C ASN A 217 -17.18 8.46 5.51
N ILE A 218 -18.16 8.14 6.37
CA ILE A 218 -17.98 7.22 7.50
C ILE A 218 -18.99 6.10 7.35
N ARG A 219 -18.50 4.87 7.31
CA ARG A 219 -19.30 3.66 7.52
C ARG A 219 -18.72 2.93 8.71
N THR A 220 -19.55 2.76 9.73
CA THR A 220 -19.18 1.99 10.92
C THR A 220 -20.25 0.96 11.16
N PHE A 221 -19.84 -0.30 11.25
CA PHE A 221 -20.70 -1.39 11.65
C PHE A 221 -20.15 -1.98 12.95
N ILE A 222 -20.91 -1.80 14.02
CA ILE A 222 -20.64 -2.39 15.33
C ILE A 222 -21.73 -3.44 15.55
N TYR A 223 -21.34 -4.71 15.52
CA TYR A 223 -22.23 -5.81 15.86
C TYR A 223 -22.03 -6.16 17.34
N ASN A 224 -23.10 -6.01 18.13
CA ASN A 224 -23.21 -6.60 19.46
C ASN A 224 -24.18 -7.78 19.36
N ASN A 225 -23.78 -8.97 19.84
CA ASN A 225 -24.71 -10.05 20.15
C ASN A 225 -25.18 -9.92 21.60
#